data_AF-A0A6C0C3S2-F1
#
_entry.id   AF-A0A6C0C3S2-F1
#
_cell.length_a   1.000
_cell.length_b   1.000
_cell.length_c   1.000
_cell.angle_alpha   90.00
_cell.angle_beta   90.00
_cell.angle_gamma   90.00
#
_symmetry.space_group_name_H-M   'P 1'
#
loop_
_entity.id
_entity.type
_entity.pdbx_description
1 polymer ?
#
loop_
_entity_poly.entity_id
_entity_poly.type
_entity_poly.pdbx_seq_one_letter_code
_entity_poly.pdbx_strand_id
1 'polypeptide(L)'
;MDENILDNEWLKFQEDGIYENTNNTNIDDDEGKKSPKCSDIYISTQTKIAYLNQQVKLRDVFWKLNIIPYHIPTEGIIKKSMKINSSSPEEVKVLENVLLNDVNMKYHIIQQIDNPNARKIKFKDIRKVESGYCKKDLISYRKKKKGAFYNCFALILRIKYKNAFKEVHVKVFNTGKLEIPGIQEDSLLEHTFRYLNKELQPHLPLKIIINPKFIDTVLINSNFTCNFFINRNIFYNTLKYKYNLHVLFDPCSYPGIQCKFYYNDKKEIQNGVCECEKKCDKKTRICREISFMVFRTGSILIVGHCDIKILNIIYKFLKNILLKEHGDIYIKPEKKIKKNKKKRLKTITIRVN
;
A
#
# COMPACT_ATOMS: atom_id res chain seq x y z
N MET A 1 9.94 9.59 -3.90
CA MET A 1 8.81 8.65 -4.18
C MET A 1 7.83 9.24 -5.20
N ASP A 2 6.94 8.45 -5.82
CA ASP A 2 5.78 9.00 -6.58
C ASP A 2 4.68 9.39 -5.59
N GLU A 3 4.06 10.57 -5.75
CA GLU A 3 2.97 11.07 -4.89
C GLU A 3 1.83 10.04 -4.73
N ASN A 4 1.56 9.28 -5.80
CA ASN A 4 0.59 8.19 -5.81
C ASN A 4 0.88 7.08 -4.78
N ILE A 5 2.14 6.83 -4.41
CA ILE A 5 2.48 5.82 -3.40
C ILE A 5 2.12 6.32 -2.01
N LEU A 6 2.46 7.57 -1.69
CA LEU A 6 2.19 8.17 -0.37
C LEU A 6 0.69 8.25 -0.09
N ASP A 7 -0.11 8.64 -1.08
CA ASP A 7 -1.57 8.67 -0.97
C ASP A 7 -2.17 7.27 -0.77
N ASN A 8 -1.65 6.27 -1.47
CA ASN A 8 -2.11 4.90 -1.29
C ASN A 8 -1.73 4.34 0.09
N GLU A 9 -0.54 4.65 0.61
CA GLU A 9 -0.12 4.22 1.95
C GLU A 9 -0.91 4.94 3.06
N TRP A 10 -1.25 6.21 2.88
CA TRP A 10 -2.20 6.90 3.76
C TRP A 10 -3.58 6.25 3.75
N LEU A 11 -4.12 5.94 2.56
CA LEU A 11 -5.41 5.25 2.46
C LEU A 11 -5.37 3.88 3.15
N LYS A 12 -4.28 3.12 3.03
CA LYS A 12 -4.09 1.88 3.79
C LYS A 12 -4.01 2.13 5.29
N PHE A 13 -3.26 3.14 5.73
CA PHE A 13 -3.16 3.50 7.14
C PHE A 13 -4.53 3.85 7.74
N GLN A 14 -5.40 4.53 6.99
CA GLN A 14 -6.79 4.75 7.40
C GLN A 14 -7.63 3.47 7.46
N GLU A 15 -7.33 2.49 6.60
CA GLU A 15 -8.06 1.23 6.44
C GLU A 15 -7.66 0.17 7.48
N ASP A 16 -6.37 0.09 7.85
CA ASP A 16 -5.80 -0.88 8.80
C ASP A 16 -6.13 -0.57 10.27
N GLY A 17 -6.86 0.52 10.52
CA GLY A 17 -7.76 0.59 11.67
C GLY A 17 -7.11 0.30 13.02
N ILE A 18 -6.05 1.03 13.36
CA ILE A 18 -5.70 1.29 14.75
C ILE A 18 -5.77 2.82 14.96
N TYR A 19 -6.97 3.38 14.82
CA TYR A 19 -7.43 4.21 15.92
C TYR A 19 -7.84 3.23 16.99
N GLU A 20 -6.83 2.70 17.68
CA GLU A 20 -7.04 2.22 19.03
C GLU A 20 -7.54 3.44 19.80
N ASN A 21 -8.87 3.55 19.84
CA ASN A 21 -9.58 4.19 20.91
C ASN A 21 -9.53 3.25 22.13
N THR A 22 -8.38 2.61 22.37
CA THR A 22 -8.12 1.81 23.56
C THR A 22 -7.71 2.79 24.62
N ASN A 23 -8.49 2.69 25.69
CA ASN A 23 -8.34 3.37 26.94
C ASN A 23 -8.76 4.85 26.87
N ASN A 24 -10.03 5.04 27.24
CA ASN A 24 -10.39 6.03 28.24
C ASN A 24 -9.40 5.92 29.44
N THR A 25 -8.18 6.42 29.29
CA THR A 25 -7.50 6.99 30.44
C THR A 25 -8.15 8.35 30.61
N ASN A 26 -8.74 8.60 31.78
CA ASN A 26 -8.96 9.96 32.24
C ASN A 26 -7.64 10.70 31.98
N ILE A 27 -7.66 11.63 31.02
CA ILE A 27 -6.53 12.51 30.80
C ILE A 27 -6.59 13.41 32.02
N ASP A 28 -5.81 13.05 33.04
CA ASP A 28 -5.48 13.99 34.11
C ASP A 28 -5.05 15.29 33.43
N ASP A 29 -5.53 16.42 33.94
CA ASP A 29 -5.13 17.76 33.51
C ASP A 29 -3.62 17.95 33.79
N ASP A 30 -2.76 17.29 33.02
CA ASP A 30 -1.34 17.63 32.98
C ASP A 30 -1.23 18.91 32.17
N GLU A 31 -0.84 19.98 32.85
CA GLU A 31 -0.61 21.34 32.33
C GLU A 31 0.56 21.41 31.33
N GLY A 32 0.80 20.37 30.53
CA GLY A 32 1.89 20.32 29.56
C GLY A 32 3.29 20.17 30.18
N LYS A 33 3.40 19.77 31.45
CA LYS A 33 4.70 19.76 32.17
C LYS A 33 5.50 18.47 31.98
N LYS A 34 4.89 17.32 31.63
CA LYS A 34 5.63 16.10 31.27
C LYS A 34 5.31 15.63 29.85
N SER A 35 6.36 15.51 29.02
CA SER A 35 6.24 14.91 27.69
C SER A 35 5.88 13.42 27.82
N PRO A 36 4.77 12.95 27.22
CA PRO A 36 4.40 11.54 27.31
C PRO A 36 5.38 10.68 26.51
N LYS A 37 5.55 9.43 26.96
CA LYS A 37 6.46 8.50 26.28
C LYS A 37 5.90 8.10 24.92
N CYS A 38 6.71 8.24 23.87
CA CYS A 38 6.39 7.67 22.57
C CYS A 38 6.28 6.15 22.66
N SER A 39 5.29 5.57 21.98
CA SER A 39 5.17 4.12 21.77
C SER A 39 6.35 3.55 20.99
N ASP A 40 6.49 2.22 21.07
CA ASP A 40 7.44 1.48 20.27
C ASP A 40 7.05 1.49 18.79
N ILE A 41 8.05 1.39 17.92
CA ILE A 41 7.80 1.28 16.49
C ILE A 41 7.25 -0.09 16.13
N TYR A 42 6.18 -0.08 15.35
CA TYR A 42 5.51 -1.27 14.86
C TYR A 42 5.56 -1.31 13.34
N ILE A 43 6.00 -2.43 12.76
CA ILE A 43 5.95 -2.66 11.31
C ILE A 43 4.52 -3.10 10.97
N SER A 44 3.78 -2.25 10.27
CA SER A 44 2.38 -2.51 9.92
C SER A 44 2.26 -3.47 8.76
N THR A 45 3.08 -3.29 7.73
CA THR A 45 3.12 -4.16 6.54
C THR A 45 4.46 -4.03 5.82
N GLN A 46 4.77 -5.04 5.02
CA GLN A 46 5.89 -5.06 4.10
C GLN A 46 5.40 -5.44 2.69
N THR A 47 6.11 -4.95 1.67
CA THR A 47 5.95 -5.42 0.30
C THR A 47 7.12 -6.31 -0.05
N LYS A 48 6.83 -7.57 -0.35
CA LYS A 48 7.80 -8.58 -0.72
C LYS A 48 7.81 -8.75 -2.24
N ILE A 49 8.99 -8.83 -2.83
CA ILE A 49 9.18 -9.19 -4.23
C ILE A 49 9.83 -10.57 -4.28
N ALA A 50 9.35 -11.41 -5.18
CA ALA A 50 9.99 -12.67 -5.51
C ALA A 50 9.97 -12.85 -7.03
N TYR A 51 10.66 -13.88 -7.52
CA TYR A 51 10.72 -14.19 -8.94
C TYR A 51 10.41 -15.67 -9.16
N LEU A 52 9.57 -15.93 -10.15
CA LEU A 52 9.44 -17.23 -10.78
C LEU A 52 10.67 -17.46 -11.66
N ASN A 53 11.05 -18.72 -11.82
CA ASN A 53 12.12 -19.17 -12.72
C ASN A 53 11.73 -19.13 -14.22
N GLN A 54 10.63 -18.47 -14.58
CA GLN A 54 10.12 -18.41 -15.95
C GLN A 54 9.21 -17.20 -16.16
N GLN A 55 9.03 -16.82 -17.42
CA GLN A 55 8.07 -15.80 -17.82
C GLN A 55 6.63 -16.33 -17.81
N VAL A 56 5.67 -15.42 -17.71
CA VAL A 56 4.23 -15.74 -17.62
C VAL A 56 3.48 -15.13 -18.80
N LYS A 57 2.84 -15.98 -19.61
CA LYS A 57 1.87 -15.55 -20.63
C LYS A 57 0.58 -15.09 -19.93
N LEU A 58 0.53 -13.79 -19.62
CA LEU A 58 -0.47 -13.22 -18.72
C LEU A 58 -1.92 -13.51 -19.13
N ARG A 59 -2.28 -13.29 -20.41
CA ARG A 59 -3.65 -13.49 -20.89
C ARG A 59 -4.07 -14.96 -20.71
N ASP A 60 -3.25 -15.88 -21.20
CA ASP A 60 -3.52 -17.32 -21.16
C ASP A 60 -3.72 -17.83 -19.73
N VAL A 61 -2.82 -17.44 -18.82
CA VAL A 61 -2.89 -17.83 -17.40
C VAL A 61 -4.07 -17.16 -16.71
N PHE A 62 -4.28 -15.85 -16.92
CA PHE A 62 -5.34 -15.10 -16.28
C PHE A 62 -6.73 -15.70 -16.52
N TRP A 63 -7.02 -16.12 -17.75
CA TRP A 63 -8.31 -16.70 -18.09
C TRP A 63 -8.50 -18.10 -17.51
N LYS A 64 -7.44 -18.91 -17.41
CA LYS A 64 -7.49 -20.28 -16.87
C LYS A 64 -7.64 -20.35 -15.34
N LEU A 65 -7.28 -19.28 -14.62
CA LEU A 65 -7.39 -19.25 -13.16
C LEU A 65 -8.84 -19.18 -12.68
N ASN A 66 -9.23 -20.14 -11.84
CA ASN A 66 -10.58 -20.23 -11.28
C ASN A 66 -10.75 -19.32 -10.07
N ILE A 67 -11.97 -18.84 -9.86
CA ILE A 67 -12.34 -18.00 -8.71
C ILE A 67 -13.35 -18.75 -7.86
N ILE A 68 -13.12 -18.77 -6.55
CA ILE A 68 -14.09 -19.31 -5.60
C ILE A 68 -15.14 -18.24 -5.23
N PRO A 69 -16.41 -18.63 -5.06
CA PRO A 69 -17.44 -17.73 -4.54
C PRO A 69 -17.07 -17.18 -3.15
N TYR A 70 -17.21 -15.87 -2.96
CA TYR A 70 -16.74 -15.21 -1.73
C TYR A 70 -17.39 -15.74 -0.45
N HIS A 71 -18.66 -16.17 -0.50
CA HIS A 71 -19.41 -16.65 0.66
C HIS A 71 -18.96 -18.03 1.14
N ILE A 72 -18.21 -18.79 0.31
CA ILE A 72 -17.74 -20.13 0.66
C ILE A 72 -16.46 -20.01 1.50
N PRO A 73 -16.42 -20.53 2.73
CA PRO A 73 -15.28 -20.39 3.65
C PRO A 73 -14.17 -21.40 3.33
N THR A 74 -13.60 -21.33 2.13
CA THR A 74 -12.49 -22.16 1.67
C THR A 74 -11.31 -21.31 1.21
N GLU A 75 -10.12 -21.92 1.16
CA GLU A 75 -8.96 -21.28 0.54
C GLU A 75 -9.16 -21.20 -0.98
N GLY A 76 -8.69 -20.10 -1.59
CA GLY A 76 -8.93 -19.88 -3.02
C GLY A 76 -8.65 -18.48 -3.51
N ILE A 77 -8.56 -18.34 -4.83
CA ILE A 77 -8.59 -17.03 -5.49
C ILE A 77 -10.02 -16.50 -5.36
N ILE A 78 -10.22 -15.41 -4.63
CA ILE A 78 -11.55 -14.79 -4.45
C ILE A 78 -11.79 -13.63 -5.42
N LYS A 79 -10.71 -13.08 -5.99
CA LYS A 79 -10.76 -11.99 -6.96
C LYS A 79 -9.53 -12.01 -7.86
N LYS A 80 -9.73 -11.76 -9.16
CA LYS A 80 -8.65 -11.48 -10.12
C LYS A 80 -8.95 -10.23 -10.93
N SER A 81 -7.91 -9.52 -11.35
CA SER A 81 -8.04 -8.34 -12.20
C SER A 81 -6.85 -8.16 -13.12
N MET A 82 -7.08 -7.63 -14.32
CA MET A 82 -6.03 -7.39 -15.30
C MET A 82 -6.34 -6.15 -16.14
N LYS A 83 -5.30 -5.45 -16.58
CA LYS A 83 -5.40 -4.41 -17.60
C LYS A 83 -5.16 -5.04 -18.97
N ILE A 84 -6.12 -4.87 -19.87
CA ILE A 84 -6.03 -5.37 -21.25
C ILE A 84 -5.99 -4.16 -22.17
N ASN A 85 -4.96 -4.14 -23.01
CA ASN A 85 -4.83 -3.19 -24.10
C ASN A 85 -5.18 -3.93 -25.40
N SER A 86 -6.11 -3.38 -26.16
CA SER A 86 -6.46 -3.82 -27.50
C SER A 86 -6.06 -2.74 -28.50
N SER A 87 -5.37 -3.16 -29.56
CA SER A 87 -4.85 -2.28 -30.61
C SER A 87 -5.71 -2.31 -31.87
N SER A 88 -6.73 -3.17 -31.93
CA SER A 88 -7.70 -3.23 -33.03
C SER A 88 -9.13 -3.54 -32.56
N PRO A 89 -10.16 -3.20 -33.36
CA PRO A 89 -11.55 -3.56 -33.09
C PRO A 89 -11.78 -5.08 -33.00
N GLU A 90 -11.02 -5.88 -33.75
CA GLU A 90 -11.13 -7.35 -33.73
C GLU A 90 -10.69 -7.92 -32.38
N GLU A 91 -9.60 -7.41 -31.80
CA GLU A 91 -9.17 -7.80 -30.46
C GLU A 91 -10.21 -7.45 -29.39
N VAL A 92 -10.94 -6.35 -29.58
CA VAL A 92 -12.05 -5.97 -28.69
C VAL A 92 -13.21 -6.97 -28.80
N LYS A 93 -13.59 -7.36 -30.02
CA LYS A 93 -14.65 -8.39 -30.21
C LYS A 93 -14.28 -9.72 -29.56
N VAL A 94 -13.02 -10.16 -29.72
CA VAL A 94 -12.51 -11.37 -29.06
C VAL A 94 -12.62 -11.24 -27.53
N LEU A 95 -12.22 -10.09 -26.98
CA LEU A 95 -12.33 -9.84 -25.54
C LEU A 95 -13.81 -9.87 -25.08
N GLU A 96 -14.71 -9.22 -25.81
CA GLU A 96 -16.14 -9.18 -25.48
C GLU A 96 -16.76 -10.58 -25.48
N ASN A 97 -16.42 -11.43 -26.45
CA ASN A 97 -16.86 -12.83 -26.46
C ASN A 97 -16.38 -13.62 -25.23
N VAL A 98 -15.14 -13.41 -24.79
CA VAL A 98 -14.63 -14.05 -23.56
C VAL A 98 -15.35 -13.52 -22.32
N LEU A 99 -15.66 -12.22 -22.27
CA LEU A 99 -16.38 -11.60 -21.16
C LEU A 99 -17.82 -12.10 -21.04
N LEU A 100 -18.48 -12.46 -22.14
CA LEU A 100 -19.83 -13.03 -22.13
C LEU A 100 -19.89 -14.41 -21.46
N ASN A 101 -18.81 -15.18 -21.51
CA ASN A 101 -18.76 -16.53 -20.93
C ASN A 101 -18.62 -16.53 -19.40
N ASP A 102 -18.20 -15.43 -18.78
CA ASP A 102 -18.03 -15.32 -17.32
C ASP A 102 -19.04 -14.32 -16.73
N VAL A 103 -20.16 -14.86 -16.21
CA VAL A 103 -21.31 -14.10 -15.68
C VAL A 103 -20.93 -13.12 -14.57
N ASN A 104 -19.81 -13.34 -13.89
CA ASN A 104 -19.35 -12.52 -12.77
C ASN A 104 -18.19 -11.58 -13.11
N MET A 105 -17.78 -11.54 -14.38
CA MET A 105 -16.75 -10.64 -14.86
C MET A 105 -17.31 -9.23 -15.10
N LYS A 106 -16.62 -8.23 -14.56
CA LYS A 106 -16.89 -6.80 -14.75
C LYS A 106 -15.74 -6.19 -15.50
N TYR A 107 -16.02 -5.20 -16.33
CA TYR A 107 -14.99 -4.41 -16.97
C TYR A 107 -15.25 -2.92 -16.86
N HIS A 108 -14.17 -2.16 -17.00
CA HIS A 108 -14.18 -0.71 -17.02
C HIS A 108 -13.25 -0.21 -18.12
N ILE A 109 -13.78 0.59 -19.04
CA ILE A 109 -13.00 1.23 -20.10
C ILE A 109 -12.22 2.40 -19.48
N ILE A 110 -10.89 2.30 -19.47
CA ILE A 110 -9.99 3.33 -18.96
C ILE A 110 -9.73 4.38 -20.03
N GLN A 111 -9.50 3.95 -21.26
CA GLN A 111 -9.20 4.80 -22.40
C GLN A 111 -9.72 4.13 -23.66
N GLN A 112 -10.38 4.88 -24.53
CA GLN A 112 -10.82 4.41 -25.83
C GLN A 112 -10.55 5.51 -26.85
N ILE A 113 -9.89 5.14 -27.94
CA ILE A 113 -9.60 5.97 -29.10
C ILE A 113 -9.98 5.14 -30.31
N ASP A 114 -10.87 5.68 -31.13
CA ASP A 114 -11.23 5.12 -32.42
C ASP A 114 -11.31 6.28 -33.41
N ASN A 115 -10.19 6.58 -34.05
CA ASN A 115 -10.10 7.65 -35.04
C ASN A 115 -9.21 7.21 -36.20
N PRO A 116 -9.79 6.68 -37.28
CA PRO A 116 -9.02 6.20 -38.43
C PRO A 116 -8.18 7.30 -39.11
N ASN A 117 -8.57 8.57 -38.94
CA ASN A 117 -7.90 9.74 -39.51
C ASN A 117 -6.76 10.28 -38.62
N ALA A 118 -6.51 9.69 -37.44
CA ALA A 118 -5.46 10.17 -36.55
C ALA A 118 -4.05 9.84 -37.07
N ARG A 119 -3.14 10.82 -37.00
CA ARG A 119 -1.76 10.69 -37.50
C ARG A 119 -0.87 9.68 -36.75
N LYS A 120 -1.14 9.41 -35.46
CA LYS A 120 -0.27 8.55 -34.61
C LYS A 120 -0.95 7.29 -34.11
N ILE A 121 -2.07 7.42 -33.38
CA ILE A 121 -2.79 6.29 -32.79
C ILE A 121 -4.17 6.26 -33.41
N LYS A 122 -4.39 5.32 -34.34
CA LYS A 122 -5.67 5.16 -35.04
C LYS A 122 -6.72 4.47 -34.16
N PHE A 123 -6.30 3.44 -33.42
CA PHE A 123 -7.17 2.72 -32.50
C PHE A 123 -6.42 2.37 -31.22
N LYS A 124 -7.09 2.50 -30.08
CA LYS A 124 -6.57 2.08 -28.78
C LYS A 124 -7.73 1.91 -27.81
N ASP A 125 -7.95 0.69 -27.35
CA ASP A 125 -8.91 0.39 -26.29
C ASP A 125 -8.16 -0.18 -25.10
N ILE A 126 -8.33 0.43 -23.93
CA ILE A 126 -7.76 -0.04 -22.67
C ILE A 126 -8.90 -0.32 -21.71
N ARG A 127 -9.06 -1.59 -21.34
CA ARG A 127 -10.03 -2.02 -20.32
C ARG A 127 -9.33 -2.56 -19.10
N LYS A 128 -9.92 -2.33 -17.93
CA LYS A 128 -9.64 -3.10 -16.72
C LYS A 128 -10.73 -4.14 -16.58
N VAL A 129 -10.36 -5.41 -16.56
CA VAL A 129 -11.26 -6.53 -16.28
C VAL A 129 -11.06 -6.99 -14.84
N GLU A 130 -12.15 -7.32 -14.15
CA GLU A 130 -12.18 -7.77 -12.77
C GLU A 130 -13.25 -8.85 -12.61
N SER A 131 -12.91 -9.97 -11.98
CA SER A 131 -13.90 -10.99 -11.57
C SER A 131 -13.69 -11.36 -10.11
N GLY A 132 -14.79 -11.69 -9.44
CA GLY A 132 -14.84 -11.99 -8.01
C GLY A 132 -14.96 -10.75 -7.10
N TYR A 133 -14.93 -11.00 -5.79
CA TYR A 133 -15.16 -10.02 -4.74
C TYR A 133 -14.12 -10.16 -3.63
N CYS A 134 -13.85 -9.07 -2.90
CA CYS A 134 -13.03 -9.09 -1.70
C CYS A 134 -13.73 -8.42 -0.51
N LYS A 135 -13.18 -8.57 0.70
CA LYS A 135 -13.73 -7.96 1.93
C LYS A 135 -14.01 -6.47 1.75
N LYS A 136 -13.08 -5.76 1.11
CA LYS A 136 -13.21 -4.33 0.83
C LYS A 136 -14.38 -4.01 -0.10
N ASP A 137 -14.65 -4.85 -1.10
CA ASP A 137 -15.79 -4.64 -2.00
C ASP A 137 -17.13 -4.74 -1.28
N LEU A 138 -17.18 -5.54 -0.22
CA LEU A 138 -18.36 -5.73 0.62
C LEU A 138 -18.51 -4.58 1.61
N ILE A 139 -17.46 -4.25 2.35
CA ILE A 139 -17.52 -3.30 3.47
C ILE A 139 -17.50 -1.83 3.00
N SER A 140 -16.71 -1.49 1.96
CA SER A 140 -16.53 -0.08 1.57
C SER A 140 -17.66 0.45 0.70
N TYR A 141 -18.19 1.63 1.05
CA TYR A 141 -19.15 2.40 0.24
C TYR A 141 -18.47 3.29 -0.80
N ARG A 142 -17.23 3.74 -0.54
CA ARG A 142 -16.49 4.63 -1.44
C ARG A 142 -15.57 3.80 -2.32
N LYS A 143 -15.90 3.71 -3.61
CA LYS A 143 -15.06 3.11 -4.64
C LYS A 143 -14.53 4.22 -5.55
N LYS A 144 -13.34 4.76 -5.26
CA LYS A 144 -12.59 5.47 -6.30
C LYS A 144 -12.21 4.44 -7.36
N LYS A 145 -12.54 4.73 -8.63
CA LYS A 145 -12.10 3.91 -9.76
C LYS A 145 -10.57 3.95 -9.78
N LYS A 146 -9.93 2.87 -9.35
CA LYS A 146 -8.47 2.74 -9.40
C LYS A 146 -8.06 2.26 -10.78
N GLY A 147 -7.00 2.86 -11.32
CA GLY A 147 -6.29 2.30 -12.46
C GLY A 147 -5.79 0.88 -12.17
N ALA A 148 -5.36 0.19 -13.22
CA ALA A 148 -4.66 -1.09 -13.12
C ALA A 148 -3.22 -0.94 -13.64
N PHE A 149 -2.33 -1.74 -13.07
CA PHE A 149 -0.94 -1.81 -13.51
C PHE A 149 -0.84 -2.51 -14.86
N TYR A 150 0.11 -2.09 -15.68
CA TYR A 150 0.42 -2.75 -16.95
C TYR A 150 1.28 -3.99 -16.71
N ASN A 151 1.26 -4.92 -17.67
CA ASN A 151 2.15 -6.09 -17.72
C ASN A 151 2.08 -6.99 -16.47
N CYS A 152 0.93 -6.98 -15.78
CA CYS A 152 0.63 -7.92 -14.72
C CYS A 152 -0.87 -8.16 -14.63
N PHE A 153 -1.25 -9.26 -13.99
CA PHE A 153 -2.56 -9.38 -13.37
C PHE A 153 -2.40 -9.37 -11.84
N ALA A 154 -3.46 -8.98 -11.15
CA ALA A 154 -3.53 -8.99 -9.69
C ALA A 154 -4.55 -10.02 -9.22
N LEU A 155 -4.16 -10.82 -8.24
CA LEU A 155 -4.98 -11.79 -7.54
C LEU A 155 -5.20 -11.33 -6.10
N ILE A 156 -6.33 -11.72 -5.54
CA ILE A 156 -6.58 -11.71 -4.10
C ILE A 156 -6.83 -13.16 -3.70
N LEU A 157 -5.90 -13.70 -2.91
CA LEU A 157 -5.94 -15.04 -2.37
C LEU A 157 -6.56 -15.01 -0.98
N ARG A 158 -7.50 -15.90 -0.71
CA ARG A 158 -7.96 -16.19 0.65
C ARG A 158 -7.15 -17.37 1.18
N ILE A 159 -6.37 -17.13 2.23
CA ILE A 159 -5.50 -18.13 2.87
C ILE A 159 -5.97 -18.34 4.31
N LYS A 160 -6.09 -19.60 4.73
CA LYS A 160 -6.40 -19.97 6.11
C LYS A 160 -5.10 -19.96 6.91
N TYR A 161 -4.99 -19.03 7.85
CA TYR A 161 -3.77 -18.83 8.64
C TYR A 161 -4.12 -18.54 10.10
N LYS A 162 -3.54 -19.30 11.04
CA LYS A 162 -3.80 -19.20 12.49
C LYS A 162 -5.32 -19.15 12.81
N ASN A 163 -6.08 -20.11 12.27
CA ASN A 163 -7.55 -20.24 12.43
C ASN A 163 -8.40 -19.09 11.86
N ALA A 164 -7.84 -18.18 11.09
CA ALA A 164 -8.59 -17.10 10.43
C ALA A 164 -8.30 -17.05 8.92
N PHE A 165 -9.27 -16.58 8.13
CA PHE A 165 -9.04 -16.29 6.72
C PHE A 165 -8.41 -14.90 6.56
N LYS A 166 -7.26 -14.86 5.91
CA LYS A 166 -6.57 -13.63 5.51
C LYS A 166 -6.65 -13.45 3.99
N GLU A 167 -6.90 -12.22 3.54
CA GLU A 167 -6.89 -11.87 2.12
C GLU A 167 -5.50 -11.31 1.76
N VAL A 168 -4.78 -12.02 0.89
CA VAL A 168 -3.42 -11.67 0.45
C VAL A 168 -3.45 -11.23 -1.00
N HIS A 169 -2.91 -10.03 -1.25
CA HIS A 169 -2.85 -9.47 -2.60
C HIS A 169 -1.54 -9.90 -3.28
N VAL A 170 -1.64 -10.42 -4.50
CA VAL A 170 -0.48 -10.85 -5.29
C VAL A 170 -0.56 -10.23 -6.68
N LYS A 171 0.50 -9.57 -7.13
CA LYS A 171 0.65 -9.19 -8.54
C LYS A 171 1.63 -10.13 -9.22
N VAL A 172 1.24 -10.66 -10.38
CA VAL A 172 2.07 -11.54 -11.21
C VAL A 172 2.40 -10.81 -12.50
N PHE A 173 3.68 -10.52 -12.72
CA PHE A 173 4.16 -9.80 -13.90
C PHE A 173 4.58 -10.77 -15.01
N ASN A 174 4.55 -10.30 -16.25
CA ASN A 174 4.95 -11.09 -17.42
C ASN A 174 6.39 -11.63 -17.32
N THR A 175 7.28 -10.89 -16.66
CA THR A 175 8.68 -11.27 -16.46
C THR A 175 8.89 -12.41 -15.45
N GLY A 176 7.82 -12.90 -14.81
CA GLY A 176 7.92 -13.85 -13.69
C GLY A 176 8.08 -13.18 -12.33
N LYS A 177 8.20 -11.85 -12.27
CA LYS A 177 8.21 -11.09 -11.02
C LYS A 177 6.87 -11.25 -10.29
N LEU A 178 6.93 -11.45 -8.97
CA LEU A 178 5.82 -11.45 -8.05
C LEU A 178 5.96 -10.25 -7.10
N GLU A 179 4.87 -9.52 -6.86
CA GLU A 179 4.83 -8.45 -5.86
C GLU A 179 3.67 -8.69 -4.91
N ILE A 180 3.98 -8.80 -3.62
CA ILE A 180 3.04 -9.19 -2.57
C ILE A 180 3.05 -8.08 -1.52
N PRO A 181 2.22 -7.03 -1.71
CA PRO A 181 2.10 -5.95 -0.76
C PRO A 181 1.29 -6.36 0.46
N GLY A 182 1.57 -5.73 1.61
CA GLY A 182 0.71 -5.83 2.78
C GLY A 182 0.98 -7.03 3.68
N ILE A 183 2.13 -7.71 3.53
CA ILE A 183 2.46 -8.88 4.35
C ILE A 183 3.12 -8.45 5.65
N GLN A 184 2.67 -9.03 6.75
CA GLN A 184 3.18 -8.79 8.11
C GLN A 184 4.17 -9.86 8.57
N GLU A 185 3.92 -11.13 8.23
CA GLU A 185 4.67 -12.27 8.73
C GLU A 185 5.22 -13.11 7.57
N ASP A 186 6.49 -13.50 7.64
CA ASP A 186 7.14 -14.33 6.61
C ASP A 186 6.51 -15.74 6.52
N SER A 187 5.94 -16.27 7.60
CA SER A 187 5.19 -17.53 7.58
C SER A 187 3.90 -17.44 6.73
N LEU A 188 3.19 -16.30 6.75
CA LEU A 188 2.04 -16.08 5.88
C LEU A 188 2.47 -15.98 4.40
N LEU A 189 3.63 -15.36 4.15
CA LEU A 189 4.23 -15.30 2.82
C LEU A 189 4.51 -16.71 2.28
N GLU A 190 5.06 -17.60 3.10
CA GLU A 190 5.33 -18.99 2.69
C GLU A 190 4.05 -19.74 2.32
N HIS A 191 2.99 -19.63 3.12
CA HIS A 191 1.68 -20.23 2.79
C HIS A 191 1.12 -19.66 1.49
N THR A 192 1.28 -18.34 1.29
CA THR A 192 0.87 -17.65 0.06
C THR A 192 1.61 -18.20 -1.15
N PHE A 193 2.92 -18.40 -1.07
CA PHE A 193 3.69 -18.98 -2.17
C PHE A 193 3.33 -20.43 -2.45
N ARG A 194 3.12 -21.26 -1.42
CA ARG A 194 2.66 -22.65 -1.60
C ARG A 194 1.33 -22.69 -2.35
N TYR A 195 0.36 -21.87 -1.92
CA TYR A 195 -0.94 -21.77 -2.57
C TYR A 195 -0.83 -21.25 -4.00
N LEU A 196 -0.12 -20.15 -4.20
CA LEU A 196 0.08 -19.55 -5.52
C LEU A 196 0.75 -20.52 -6.49
N ASN A 197 1.75 -21.28 -6.03
CA ASN A 197 2.41 -22.31 -6.82
C ASN A 197 1.41 -23.39 -7.26
N LYS A 198 0.59 -23.89 -6.33
CA LYS A 198 -0.47 -24.86 -6.64
C LYS A 198 -1.42 -24.38 -7.75
N GLU A 199 -1.82 -23.11 -7.72
CA GLU A 199 -2.74 -22.54 -8.71
C GLU A 199 -2.07 -22.21 -10.06
N LEU A 200 -0.81 -21.75 -10.05
CA LEU A 200 -0.11 -21.36 -11.28
C LEU A 200 0.53 -22.55 -12.00
N GLN A 201 1.00 -23.57 -11.28
CA GLN A 201 1.77 -24.69 -11.82
C GLN A 201 1.06 -25.42 -12.98
N PRO A 202 -0.26 -25.70 -12.95
CA PRO A 202 -0.96 -26.35 -14.05
C PRO A 202 -1.02 -25.53 -15.34
N HIS A 203 -0.68 -24.24 -15.27
CA HIS A 203 -0.78 -23.31 -16.40
C HIS A 203 0.59 -22.80 -16.88
N LEU A 204 1.68 -23.28 -16.28
CA LEU A 204 3.04 -22.93 -16.65
C LEU A 204 3.82 -24.16 -17.13
N PRO A 205 4.67 -24.02 -18.17
CA PRO A 205 5.36 -25.16 -18.77
C PRO A 205 6.46 -25.74 -17.88
N LEU A 206 7.17 -24.89 -17.13
CA LEU A 206 8.26 -25.34 -16.25
C LEU A 206 7.75 -25.51 -14.82
N LYS A 207 8.39 -26.42 -14.07
CA LYS A 207 8.18 -26.51 -12.63
C LYS A 207 8.57 -25.19 -11.98
N ILE A 208 7.65 -24.61 -11.21
CA ILE A 208 7.86 -23.34 -10.52
C ILE A 208 8.83 -23.58 -9.36
N ILE A 209 9.88 -22.77 -9.33
CA ILE A 209 10.83 -22.69 -8.23
C ILE A 209 10.88 -21.24 -7.78
N ILE A 210 10.59 -21.00 -6.51
CA ILE A 210 10.77 -19.70 -5.86
C ILE A 210 11.90 -19.88 -4.86
N ASN A 211 13.02 -19.19 -5.08
CA ASN A 211 14.15 -19.26 -4.18
C ASN A 211 13.95 -18.27 -3.01
N PRO A 212 13.83 -18.75 -1.75
CA PRO A 212 13.64 -17.89 -0.61
C PRO A 212 14.76 -16.86 -0.40
N LYS A 213 15.99 -17.15 -0.88
CA LYS A 213 17.15 -16.25 -0.77
C LYS A 213 17.04 -14.99 -1.64
N PHE A 214 16.17 -15.01 -2.65
CA PHE A 214 15.94 -13.88 -3.57
C PHE A 214 14.59 -13.19 -3.32
N ILE A 215 14.07 -13.31 -2.09
CA ILE A 215 12.90 -12.56 -1.66
C ILE A 215 13.37 -11.21 -1.12
N ASP A 216 13.06 -10.14 -1.85
CA ASP A 216 13.43 -8.78 -1.47
C ASP A 216 12.29 -8.09 -0.71
N THR A 217 12.63 -7.37 0.37
CA THR A 217 11.70 -6.45 1.01
C THR A 217 11.91 -5.07 0.42
N VAL A 218 10.95 -4.58 -0.38
CA VAL A 218 11.13 -3.32 -1.13
C VAL A 218 10.44 -2.12 -0.52
N LEU A 219 9.50 -2.35 0.37
CA LEU A 219 8.78 -1.30 1.07
C LEU A 219 8.43 -1.79 2.45
N ILE A 220 8.85 -1.05 3.46
CA ILE A 220 8.39 -1.21 4.83
C ILE A 220 7.45 -0.05 5.13
N ASN A 221 6.26 -0.37 5.63
CA ASN A 221 5.34 0.57 6.24
C ASN A 221 5.34 0.29 7.74
N SER A 222 5.59 1.33 8.53
CA SER A 222 5.71 1.23 9.97
C SER A 222 5.18 2.48 10.64
N ASN A 223 4.69 2.32 11.86
CA ASN A 223 4.05 3.41 12.58
C ASN A 223 4.43 3.38 14.05
N PHE A 224 4.39 4.56 14.65
CA PHE A 224 4.40 4.75 16.09
C PHE A 224 3.60 6.03 16.40
N THR A 225 3.30 6.24 17.68
CA THR A 225 2.64 7.44 18.19
C THR A 225 3.50 8.11 19.26
N CYS A 226 3.54 9.44 19.23
CA CYS A 226 4.14 10.26 20.27
C CYS A 226 3.20 10.49 21.47
N ASN A 227 1.93 10.08 21.36
CA ASN A 227 0.91 10.14 22.42
C ASN A 227 0.51 11.56 22.84
N PHE A 228 0.66 12.55 21.96
CA PHE A 228 0.11 13.90 22.15
C PHE A 228 -0.26 14.53 20.81
N PHE A 229 -1.13 15.54 20.82
CA PHE A 229 -1.51 16.24 19.61
C PHE A 229 -0.44 17.26 19.21
N ILE A 230 -0.13 17.32 17.93
CA ILE A 230 0.94 18.16 17.37
C ILE A 230 0.37 19.37 16.63
N ASN A 231 0.90 20.55 16.94
CA ASN A 231 0.77 21.74 16.13
C ASN A 231 1.61 21.61 14.86
N ARG A 232 0.97 21.15 13.79
CA ARG A 232 1.65 20.86 12.53
C ARG A 232 2.30 22.08 11.90
N ASN A 233 1.77 23.30 12.09
CA ASN A 233 2.38 24.52 11.55
C ASN A 233 3.71 24.82 12.23
N ILE A 234 3.71 24.81 13.57
CA ILE A 234 4.92 25.01 14.37
C ILE A 234 5.93 23.91 14.05
N PHE A 235 5.49 22.65 14.10
CA PHE A 235 6.39 21.54 13.87
C PHE A 235 6.94 21.48 12.44
N TYR A 236 6.15 21.86 11.42
CA TYR A 236 6.64 22.02 10.05
C TYR A 236 7.79 23.03 9.98
N ASN A 237 7.62 24.21 10.60
CA ASN A 237 8.68 25.23 10.65
C ASN A 237 9.91 24.73 11.42
N THR A 238 9.71 24.07 12.56
CA THR A 238 10.80 23.49 13.34
C THR A 238 11.58 22.46 12.52
N LEU A 239 10.91 21.50 11.87
CA LEU A 239 11.56 20.49 11.04
C LEU A 239 12.30 21.11 9.84
N LYS A 240 11.71 22.14 9.21
CA LYS A 240 12.30 22.81 8.04
C LYS A 240 13.51 23.66 8.38
N TYR A 241 13.41 24.51 9.39
CA TYR A 241 14.39 25.57 9.64
C TYR A 241 15.39 25.21 10.75
N LYS A 242 14.95 24.53 11.82
CA LYS A 242 15.82 24.12 12.93
C LYS A 242 16.57 22.82 12.61
N TYR A 243 15.89 21.86 11.99
CA TYR A 243 16.46 20.55 11.65
C TYR A 243 16.87 20.40 10.19
N ASN A 244 16.62 21.41 9.35
CA ASN A 244 16.99 21.46 7.93
C ASN A 244 16.53 20.24 7.12
N LEU A 245 15.40 19.63 7.50
CA LEU A 245 14.83 18.49 6.81
C LEU A 245 14.08 18.93 5.56
N HIS A 246 14.04 18.05 4.56
CA HIS A 246 13.17 18.25 3.41
C HIS A 246 11.72 17.96 3.81
N VAL A 247 10.91 19.01 3.95
CA VAL A 247 9.52 18.92 4.38
C VAL A 247 8.57 19.61 3.41
N LEU A 248 7.38 19.03 3.26
CA LEU A 248 6.26 19.56 2.50
C LEU A 248 5.02 19.50 3.38
N PHE A 249 4.30 20.62 3.48
CA PHE A 249 3.06 20.67 4.24
C PHE A 249 2.07 21.63 3.59
N ASP A 250 1.00 21.05 3.06
CA ASP A 250 -0.21 21.76 2.65
C ASP A 250 -1.42 21.04 3.28
N PRO A 251 -2.02 21.61 4.35
CA PRO A 251 -3.12 20.97 5.07
C PRO A 251 -4.39 20.81 4.24
N CYS A 252 -4.55 21.56 3.14
CA CYS A 252 -5.69 21.44 2.23
C CYS A 252 -5.57 20.19 1.34
N SER A 253 -4.35 19.84 0.95
CA SER A 253 -4.07 18.72 0.05
C SER A 253 -3.79 17.41 0.79
N TYR A 254 -3.07 17.46 1.91
CA TYR A 254 -2.67 16.25 2.65
C TYR A 254 -2.73 16.44 4.19
N PRO A 255 -3.23 15.45 4.95
CA PRO A 255 -3.47 15.60 6.39
C PRO A 255 -2.23 15.44 7.29
N GLY A 256 -1.05 15.15 6.77
CA GLY A 256 0.19 15.06 7.53
C GLY A 256 1.25 16.06 7.07
N ILE A 257 2.27 16.31 7.88
CA ILE A 257 3.53 16.90 7.39
C ILE A 257 4.28 15.79 6.67
N GLN A 258 4.63 15.97 5.40
CA GLN A 258 5.42 15.01 4.64
C GLN A 258 6.90 15.38 4.75
N CYS A 259 7.73 14.44 5.18
CA CYS A 259 9.15 14.67 5.40
C CYS A 259 9.97 13.59 4.70
N LYS A 260 11.21 13.94 4.34
CA LYS A 260 12.21 13.00 3.85
C LYS A 260 13.40 12.94 4.80
N PHE A 261 13.83 11.73 5.09
CA PHE A 261 15.05 11.41 5.80
C PHE A 261 16.07 10.83 4.82
N TYR A 262 17.22 11.47 4.70
CA TYR A 262 18.33 11.00 3.88
C TYR A 262 19.33 10.22 4.75
N TYR A 263 19.35 8.92 4.58
CA TYR A 263 20.29 8.02 5.27
C TYR A 263 21.53 7.79 4.40
N ASN A 264 22.73 7.83 4.99
CA ASN A 264 23.98 7.58 4.28
C ASN A 264 24.92 6.74 5.16
N ASP A 265 25.28 5.53 4.73
CA ASP A 265 26.16 4.63 5.49
C ASP A 265 27.52 5.23 5.86
N LYS A 266 27.98 6.24 5.11
CA LYS A 266 29.26 6.92 5.36
C LYS A 266 29.18 8.04 6.41
N LYS A 267 27.98 8.42 6.85
CA LYS A 267 27.79 9.42 7.90
C LYS A 267 27.85 8.77 9.27
N GLU A 268 28.69 9.31 10.15
CA GLU A 268 28.70 8.94 11.57
C GLU A 268 27.37 9.30 12.25
N ILE A 269 26.89 10.53 12.00
CA ILE A 269 25.64 11.04 12.59
C ILE A 269 24.55 11.09 11.53
N GLN A 270 23.52 10.29 11.74
CA GLN A 270 22.33 10.25 10.88
C GLN A 270 21.34 11.33 11.30
N ASN A 271 21.52 12.55 10.77
CA ASN A 271 20.67 13.71 11.03
C ASN A 271 19.51 13.87 10.03
N GLY A 272 19.39 12.97 9.05
CA GLY A 272 18.32 12.99 8.04
C GLY A 272 18.52 14.01 6.91
N VAL A 273 19.62 14.75 6.89
CA VAL A 273 19.95 15.78 5.89
C VAL A 273 20.89 15.22 4.83
N CYS A 274 20.64 15.54 3.56
CA CYS A 274 21.57 15.22 2.47
C CYS A 274 22.68 16.28 2.39
N GLU A 275 23.93 15.84 2.57
CA GLU A 275 25.15 16.68 2.50
C GLU A 275 26.02 16.34 1.27
N CYS A 276 25.46 15.62 0.29
CA CYS A 276 26.18 15.36 -0.95
C CYS A 276 26.33 16.66 -1.76
N GLU A 277 27.47 16.85 -2.43
CA GLU A 277 27.75 18.03 -3.27
C GLU A 277 26.58 18.36 -4.21
N LYS A 278 26.01 17.32 -4.82
CA LYS A 278 24.70 17.37 -5.47
C LYS A 278 23.69 16.67 -4.58
N LYS A 279 22.62 17.38 -4.22
CA LYS A 279 21.51 16.82 -3.45
C LYS A 279 21.04 15.53 -4.10
N CYS A 280 20.97 14.46 -3.30
CA CYS A 280 20.54 13.16 -3.79
C CYS A 280 19.11 13.23 -4.30
N ASP A 281 18.93 12.73 -5.51
CA ASP A 281 17.67 12.53 -6.20
C ASP A 281 17.43 11.04 -6.45
N LYS A 282 16.36 10.69 -7.17
CA LYS A 282 16.04 9.29 -7.48
C LYS A 282 17.15 8.57 -8.28
N LYS A 283 18.10 9.29 -8.89
CA LYS A 283 19.17 8.74 -9.74
C LYS A 283 20.51 8.63 -9.01
N THR A 284 20.79 9.53 -8.07
CA THR A 284 22.03 9.57 -7.29
C THR A 284 21.88 8.75 -6.00
N ARG A 285 22.41 7.53 -6.00
CA ARG A 285 22.18 6.50 -4.97
C ARG A 285 23.07 6.60 -3.72
N ILE A 286 23.70 7.75 -3.44
CA ILE A 286 24.59 7.84 -2.28
C ILE A 286 23.77 7.83 -0.99
N CYS A 287 22.78 8.71 -0.87
CA CYS A 287 21.82 8.66 0.23
C CYS A 287 20.59 7.82 -0.14
N ARG A 288 20.13 7.00 0.81
CA ARG A 288 18.81 6.36 0.73
C ARG A 288 17.76 7.36 1.22
N GLU A 289 16.75 7.65 0.39
CA GLU A 289 15.62 8.51 0.75
C GLU A 289 14.51 7.67 1.41
N ILE A 290 14.19 7.97 2.66
CA ILE A 290 13.06 7.37 3.39
C ILE A 290 12.05 8.48 3.69
N SER A 291 10.76 8.22 3.43
CA SER A 291 9.71 9.20 3.73
C SER A 291 9.13 8.92 5.11
N PHE A 292 8.76 9.98 5.82
CA PHE A 292 7.93 9.85 7.00
C PHE A 292 6.88 10.95 7.04
N MET A 293 5.74 10.65 7.67
CA MET A 293 4.62 11.57 7.78
C MET A 293 4.24 11.74 9.24
N VAL A 294 4.03 13.00 9.65
CA VAL A 294 3.61 13.34 11.02
C VAL A 294 2.20 13.89 10.99
N PHE A 295 1.29 13.26 11.73
CA PHE A 295 -0.12 13.63 11.78
C PHE A 295 -0.44 14.45 13.03
N ARG A 296 -1.52 15.23 12.96
CA ARG A 296 -1.99 16.07 14.09
C ARG A 296 -2.22 15.26 15.37
N THR A 297 -2.64 14.01 15.23
CA THR A 297 -2.93 13.10 16.36
C THR A 297 -1.68 12.60 17.07
N GLY A 298 -0.48 12.96 16.60
CA GLY A 298 0.76 12.41 17.12
C GLY A 298 1.12 11.04 16.54
N SER A 299 0.33 10.52 15.59
CA SER A 299 0.71 9.35 14.82
C SER A 299 1.80 9.72 13.82
N ILE A 300 2.80 8.85 13.68
CA ILE A 300 3.90 9.00 12.73
C ILE A 300 3.99 7.73 11.90
N LEU A 301 4.10 7.89 10.59
CA LEU A 301 4.22 6.84 9.60
C LEU A 301 5.60 6.94 8.95
N ILE A 302 6.40 5.87 8.96
CA ILE A 302 7.68 5.79 8.25
C ILE A 302 7.53 4.77 7.11
N VAL A 303 7.81 5.22 5.89
CA VAL A 303 7.61 4.47 4.65
C VAL A 303 8.81 4.61 3.74
N GLY A 304 9.36 3.50 3.28
CA GLY A 304 10.49 3.52 2.35
C GLY A 304 11.08 2.15 2.06
N HIS A 305 12.00 2.14 1.12
CA HIS A 305 12.87 0.99 0.86
C HIS A 305 14.03 1.00 1.86
N CYS A 306 13.82 0.39 3.02
CA CYS A 306 14.83 0.32 4.07
C CYS A 306 14.79 -1.04 4.80
N ASP A 307 15.84 -1.32 5.55
CA ASP A 307 15.88 -2.45 6.49
C ASP A 307 15.51 -2.01 7.91
N ILE A 308 15.40 -2.99 8.81
CA ILE A 308 15.02 -2.78 10.21
C ILE A 308 16.04 -1.89 10.95
N LYS A 309 17.33 -1.92 10.58
CA LYS A 309 18.36 -1.11 11.24
C LYS A 309 18.16 0.37 10.94
N ILE A 310 18.02 0.72 9.66
CA ILE A 310 17.74 2.08 9.22
C ILE A 310 16.42 2.57 9.79
N LEU A 311 15.40 1.71 9.81
CA LEU A 311 14.11 2.06 10.39
C LEU A 311 14.24 2.48 11.86
N ASN A 312 15.00 1.72 12.65
CA ASN A 312 15.24 2.04 14.06
C ASN A 312 16.06 3.32 14.26
N ILE A 313 16.99 3.63 13.35
CA ILE A 313 17.72 4.91 13.38
C ILE A 313 16.76 6.08 13.21
N ILE A 314 15.88 6.00 12.20
CA ILE A 314 14.89 7.06 11.92
C ILE A 314 13.92 7.18 13.09
N TYR A 315 13.42 6.06 13.64
CA TYR A 315 12.56 6.06 14.82
C TYR A 315 13.21 6.78 16.01
N LYS A 316 14.45 6.46 16.34
CA LYS A 316 15.19 7.11 17.44
C LYS A 316 15.38 8.61 17.19
N PHE A 317 15.77 8.98 15.97
CA PHE A 317 15.90 10.38 15.57
C PHE A 317 14.60 11.15 15.78
N LEU A 318 13.48 10.64 15.27
CA LEU A 318 12.17 11.29 15.40
C LEU A 318 11.70 11.36 16.85
N LYS A 319 11.87 10.28 17.62
CA LYS A 319 11.54 10.24 19.06
C LYS A 319 12.27 11.34 19.82
N ASN A 320 13.56 11.54 19.55
CA ASN A 320 14.36 12.57 20.20
C ASN A 320 13.86 13.98 19.86
N ILE A 321 13.56 14.25 18.59
CA ILE A 321 13.02 15.55 18.16
C ILE A 321 11.65 15.82 18.80
N LEU A 322 10.76 14.83 18.78
CA LEU A 322 9.41 14.97 19.34
C LEU A 322 9.43 15.27 20.84
N LEU A 323 10.32 14.62 21.60
CA LEU A 323 10.48 14.87 23.03
C LEU A 323 11.13 16.24 23.29
N LYS A 324 12.15 16.60 22.51
CA LYS A 324 12.87 17.88 22.68
C LYS A 324 11.99 19.09 22.37
N GLU A 325 11.15 19.01 21.34
CA GLU A 325 10.31 20.11 20.89
C GLU A 325 8.90 20.09 21.50
N HIS A 326 8.62 19.14 22.42
CA HIS A 326 7.28 18.89 22.96
C HIS A 326 6.58 20.16 23.46
N GLY A 327 7.29 21.01 24.23
CA GLY A 327 6.72 22.23 24.79
C GLY A 327 6.17 23.19 23.75
N ASP A 328 6.82 23.29 22.58
CA ASP A 328 6.44 24.23 21.52
C ASP A 328 5.37 23.65 20.59
N ILE A 329 5.38 22.33 20.39
CA ILE A 329 4.54 21.67 19.39
C ILE A 329 3.28 21.05 19.98
N TYR A 330 3.14 20.96 21.31
CA TYR A 330 1.98 20.37 21.97
C TYR A 330 0.69 21.18 21.72
N ILE A 331 -0.41 20.47 21.48
CA ILE A 331 -1.77 21.04 21.46
C ILE A 331 -2.62 20.31 22.49
N LYS A 332 -3.30 21.07 23.36
CA LYS A 332 -4.32 20.50 24.25
C LYS A 332 -5.48 19.95 23.41
N PRO A 333 -5.88 18.68 23.57
CA PRO A 333 -6.99 18.11 22.82
C PRO A 333 -8.31 18.85 23.11
N GLU A 334 -8.99 19.30 22.06
CA GLU A 334 -10.34 19.83 22.18
C GLU A 334 -11.33 18.71 22.56
N LYS A 335 -12.18 18.94 23.57
CA LYS A 335 -13.25 18.01 23.95
C LYS A 335 -14.23 17.85 22.79
N LYS A 336 -14.17 16.72 22.07
CA LYS A 336 -15.12 16.41 21.00
C LYS A 336 -16.36 15.72 21.55
N ILE A 337 -17.53 16.33 21.33
CA ILE A 337 -18.84 15.71 21.55
C ILE A 337 -18.98 14.55 20.55
N LYS A 338 -19.15 13.31 21.04
CA LYS A 338 -19.39 12.13 20.19
C LYS A 338 -20.71 12.30 19.45
N LYS A 339 -20.65 12.55 18.13
CA LYS A 339 -21.84 12.46 17.27
C LYS A 339 -22.20 10.99 17.04
N ASN A 340 -23.45 10.61 17.31
CA ASN A 340 -23.99 9.29 16.98
C ASN A 340 -23.93 9.08 15.46
N LYS A 341 -23.10 8.13 15.01
CA LYS A 341 -23.04 7.74 13.59
C LYS A 341 -24.21 6.80 13.29
N LYS A 342 -25.09 7.16 12.35
CA LYS A 342 -26.15 6.26 11.85
C LYS A 342 -25.52 5.04 11.18
N LYS A 343 -25.97 3.82 11.55
CA LYS A 343 -25.61 2.58 10.86
C LYS A 343 -26.25 2.59 9.47
N ARG A 344 -25.45 2.41 8.42
CA ARG A 344 -25.93 2.23 7.04
C ARG A 344 -25.83 0.75 6.69
N LEU A 345 -26.84 0.22 5.99
CA LEU A 345 -26.83 -1.14 5.44
C LEU A 345 -26.38 -1.11 3.98
N LYS A 346 -25.83 -2.21 3.47
CA LYS A 346 -25.41 -2.35 2.07
C LYS A 346 -25.76 -3.74 1.57
N THR A 347 -26.51 -3.81 0.48
CA THR A 347 -26.90 -5.06 -0.17
C THR A 347 -26.09 -5.25 -1.45
N ILE A 348 -25.56 -6.45 -1.67
CA ILE A 348 -24.81 -6.82 -2.87
C ILE A 348 -25.41 -8.13 -3.40
N THR A 349 -25.91 -8.11 -4.63
CA THR A 349 -26.45 -9.30 -5.30
C THR A 349 -25.34 -9.98 -6.08
N ILE A 350 -25.15 -11.28 -5.85
CA ILE A 350 -24.17 -12.12 -6.54
C ILE A 350 -24.94 -13.26 -7.22
N ARG A 351 -24.70 -13.46 -8.53
CA ARG A 351 -25.24 -14.62 -9.25
C ARG A 351 -24.29 -15.79 -9.02
N VAL A 352 -24.81 -16.85 -8.41
CA VAL A 352 -24.10 -18.13 -8.24
C VAL A 352 -24.57 -19.01 -9.39
N ASN A 353 -23.64 -19.47 -10.22
CA ASN A 353 -23.91 -20.50 -11.23
C ASN A 353 -23.72 -21.88 -10.62
#